data_AF-A0A800AY88-F1
#
_entry.id   AF-A0A800AY88-F1
#
_cell.length_a   1.000
_cell.length_b   1.000
_cell.length_c   1.000
_cell.angle_alpha   90.00
_cell.angle_beta   90.00
_cell.angle_gamma   90.00
#
_symmetry.space_group_name_H-M   'P 1'
#
loop_
_entity.id
_entity.type
_entity.pdbx_description
1 polymer ?
#
loop_
_entity_poly.entity_id
_entity_poly.type
_entity_poly.pdbx_seq_one_letter_code
_entity_poly.pdbx_strand_id
1 'polypeptide(L)'
;EWCNLGADTNNSNLKNNYAEVKLWSYETERFAKTGLQFCGLMMGDHSKTGINTMFNTGTVVGVSANIFGSNFPRNFIPSFSWGGHAGFTTYQMRKVDEVATVVMKRRNLEYDEKEQKILNHIFEITSKFRKG
;
A
#
# COMPACT_ATOMS: atom_id res chain seq x y z
N GLU A 1 0.20 3.35 -10.83
CA GLU A 1 -1.19 3.30 -11.35
C GLU A 1 -2.01 2.22 -10.58
N TRP A 2 -3.24 1.91 -11.00
CA TRP A 2 -4.14 0.89 -10.43
C TRP A 2 -4.57 1.01 -8.96
N CYS A 3 -4.19 2.09 -8.28
CA CYS A 3 -4.74 2.40 -6.95
C CYS A 3 -6.25 2.62 -7.03
N ASN A 4 -6.99 2.01 -6.12
CA ASN A 4 -8.42 2.27 -5.95
C ASN A 4 -8.64 2.91 -4.57
N LEU A 5 -9.08 4.16 -4.58
CA LEU A 5 -9.36 4.89 -3.34
C LEU A 5 -10.86 4.81 -3.06
N GLY A 6 -11.22 4.17 -1.95
CA GLY A 6 -12.58 4.20 -1.43
C GLY A 6 -13.03 5.64 -1.18
N ALA A 7 -14.34 5.88 -1.27
CA ALA A 7 -14.92 7.19 -1.00
C ALA A 7 -14.45 7.74 0.36
N ASP A 8 -14.14 9.03 0.39
CA ASP A 8 -13.63 9.72 1.59
C ASP A 8 -12.33 9.09 2.16
N THR A 9 -11.44 8.61 1.28
CA THR A 9 -10.08 8.27 1.68
C THR A 9 -9.27 9.54 1.92
N ASN A 10 -8.77 9.71 3.14
CA ASN A 10 -8.15 10.93 3.61
C ASN A 10 -6.68 10.69 4.01
N ASN A 11 -5.82 11.68 3.74
CA ASN A 11 -4.40 11.62 4.10
C ASN A 11 -3.89 13.01 4.49
N SER A 12 -3.20 13.13 5.62
CA SER A 12 -2.44 14.34 5.94
C SER A 12 -1.05 14.32 5.27
N ASN A 13 -0.56 15.47 4.80
CA ASN A 13 0.82 15.63 4.33
C ASN A 13 1.70 16.43 5.29
N LEU A 14 1.14 16.94 6.40
CA LEU A 14 1.83 17.74 7.39
C LEU A 14 1.66 17.09 8.77
N LYS A 15 2.71 17.10 9.60
CA LYS A 15 2.59 16.69 11.01
C LYS A 15 2.04 17.85 11.82
N ASN A 16 1.19 17.57 12.81
CA ASN A 16 0.59 18.61 13.67
C ASN A 16 1.61 19.43 14.47
N ASN A 17 2.81 18.88 14.67
CA ASN A 17 3.93 19.56 15.32
C ASN A 17 4.90 20.24 14.34
N TYR A 18 4.55 20.32 13.06
CA TYR A 18 5.36 20.93 11.99
C TYR A 18 6.76 20.32 11.79
N ALA A 19 7.04 19.18 12.43
CA ALA A 19 8.31 18.50 12.30
C ALA A 19 8.45 17.87 10.92
N GLU A 20 9.70 17.67 10.52
CA GLU A 20 10.07 16.97 9.30
C GLU A 20 9.38 15.60 9.18
N VAL A 21 8.86 15.30 7.99
CA VAL A 21 8.20 14.02 7.72
C VAL A 21 9.25 12.91 7.59
N LYS A 22 8.85 11.70 7.99
CA LYS A 22 9.65 10.50 7.80
C LYS A 22 8.86 9.50 6.97
N LEU A 23 9.53 8.79 6.07
CA LEU A 23 8.97 7.69 5.29
C LEU A 23 9.70 6.39 5.62
N TRP A 24 9.02 5.26 5.45
CA TRP A 24 9.69 3.96 5.50
C TRP A 24 10.68 3.83 4.34
N SER A 25 11.95 3.53 4.66
CA SER A 25 13.00 3.23 3.69
C SER A 25 13.17 1.72 3.59
N TYR A 26 12.97 1.17 2.38
CA TYR A 26 13.19 -0.25 2.10
C TYR A 26 14.68 -0.65 2.13
N GLU A 27 15.59 0.30 1.90
CA GLU A 27 17.05 0.06 1.93
C GLU A 27 17.56 -0.11 3.36
N THR A 28 17.14 0.77 4.27
CA THR A 28 17.61 0.77 5.67
C THR A 28 16.68 0.04 6.62
N GLU A 29 15.49 -0.37 6.14
CA GLU A 29 14.41 -0.98 6.92
C GLU A 29 14.01 -0.16 8.15
N ARG A 30 14.02 1.16 8.00
CA ARG A 30 13.71 2.14 9.06
C ARG A 30 12.99 3.35 8.50
N PHE A 31 12.35 4.12 9.39
CA PHE A 31 11.82 5.43 9.03
C PHE A 31 12.95 6.45 8.86
N ALA A 32 13.15 6.90 7.62
CA ALA A 32 14.15 7.88 7.25
C ALA A 32 13.52 9.27 7.12
N LYS A 33 14.30 10.29 7.44
CA LYS A 33 13.98 11.71 7.24
C LYS A 33 13.90 12.02 5.75
N THR A 34 12.87 12.77 5.34
CA THR A 34 12.66 13.12 3.92
C THR A 34 13.33 14.43 3.51
N GLY A 35 13.74 15.27 4.48
CA GLY A 35 14.09 16.67 4.24
C GLY A 35 12.88 17.58 4.02
N LEU A 36 11.65 17.05 4.05
CA LEU A 36 10.43 17.78 3.69
C LEU A 36 9.52 17.97 4.91
N GLN A 37 8.94 19.16 5.03
CA GLN A 37 7.85 19.43 5.99
C GLN A 37 6.50 18.89 5.47
N PHE A 38 6.32 18.84 4.15
CA PHE A 38 5.12 18.32 3.49
C PHE A 38 5.44 17.05 2.73
N CYS A 39 4.92 15.91 3.20
CA CYS A 39 5.06 14.63 2.53
C CYS A 39 3.94 13.68 3.01
N GLY A 40 3.07 13.28 2.09
CA GLY A 40 1.86 12.52 2.41
C GLY A 40 2.01 11.02 2.21
N LEU A 41 1.02 10.45 1.55
CA LEU A 41 0.93 9.03 1.22
C LEU A 41 1.80 8.67 0.00
N MET A 42 2.55 7.58 0.13
CA MET A 42 3.16 6.86 -0.99
C MET A 42 2.45 5.51 -1.13
N MET A 43 1.88 5.22 -2.29
CA MET A 43 1.02 4.05 -2.47
C MET A 43 1.43 3.27 -3.72
N GLY A 44 1.80 2.01 -3.52
CA GLY A 44 2.16 1.08 -4.57
C GLY A 44 0.96 0.62 -5.39
N ASP A 45 1.25 0.18 -6.61
CA ASP A 45 0.25 -0.21 -7.59
C ASP A 45 -0.64 -1.37 -7.12
N HIS A 46 -1.83 -1.46 -7.70
CA HIS A 46 -2.88 -2.44 -7.37
C HIS A 46 -3.43 -2.37 -5.94
N SER A 47 -2.94 -1.44 -5.11
CA SER A 47 -3.44 -1.27 -3.75
C SER A 47 -4.81 -0.58 -3.70
N LYS A 48 -5.57 -0.84 -2.64
CA LYS A 48 -6.96 -0.41 -2.50
C LYS A 48 -7.25 0.04 -1.09
N THR A 49 -8.12 1.02 -0.95
CA THR A 49 -8.63 1.47 0.33
C THR A 49 -10.13 1.26 0.42
N GLY A 50 -10.62 0.96 1.61
CA GLY A 50 -12.04 1.00 1.94
C GLY A 50 -12.53 2.43 2.07
N ILE A 51 -13.85 2.58 2.21
CA ILE A 51 -14.47 3.88 2.51
C ILE A 51 -13.93 4.45 3.83
N ASN A 52 -13.81 5.78 3.92
CA ASN A 52 -13.37 6.50 5.11
C ASN A 52 -11.98 6.07 5.62
N THR A 53 -11.12 5.53 4.75
CA THR A 53 -9.76 5.15 5.14
C THR A 53 -8.94 6.39 5.43
N MET A 54 -8.35 6.48 6.62
CA MET A 54 -7.57 7.65 7.06
C MET A 54 -6.10 7.27 7.22
N PHE A 55 -5.21 7.92 6.48
CA PHE A 55 -3.76 7.70 6.57
C PHE A 55 -3.06 8.79 7.39
N ASN A 56 -2.06 8.36 8.16
CA ASN A 56 -1.13 9.27 8.83
C ASN A 56 -0.16 9.89 7.83
N THR A 57 0.37 11.06 8.17
CA THR A 57 1.43 11.74 7.41
C THR A 57 2.64 10.83 7.22
N GLY A 58 3.12 10.74 5.98
CA GLY A 58 4.26 9.89 5.64
C GLY A 58 3.96 8.40 5.64
N THR A 59 2.74 7.99 5.29
CA THR A 59 2.41 6.57 5.16
C THR A 59 2.96 5.99 3.85
N VAL A 60 3.62 4.83 3.93
CA VAL A 60 4.07 4.04 2.77
C VAL A 60 3.25 2.76 2.69
N VAL A 61 2.57 2.56 1.56
CA VAL A 61 1.77 1.38 1.24
C VAL A 61 2.44 0.63 0.10
N GLY A 62 2.67 -0.66 0.29
CA GLY A 62 3.25 -1.54 -0.72
C GLY A 62 2.30 -1.84 -1.89
N VAL A 63 2.70 -2.80 -2.71
CA VAL A 63 1.95 -3.25 -3.91
C VAL A 63 0.83 -4.21 -3.50
N SER A 64 -0.32 -4.10 -4.14
CA SER A 64 -1.47 -5.02 -3.97
C SER A 64 -1.92 -5.18 -2.51
N ALA A 65 -1.91 -4.09 -1.73
CA ALA A 65 -2.45 -4.07 -0.37
C ALA A 65 -3.94 -3.65 -0.39
N ASN A 66 -4.75 -4.25 0.47
CA ASN A 66 -6.15 -3.89 0.69
C ASN A 66 -6.29 -3.38 2.13
N ILE A 67 -6.56 -2.08 2.27
CA ILE A 67 -6.61 -1.36 3.53
C ILE A 67 -8.06 -1.03 3.85
N PHE A 68 -8.60 -1.55 4.94
CA PHE A 68 -9.97 -1.30 5.37
C PHE A 68 -10.12 -1.47 6.88
N GLY A 69 -11.25 -1.02 7.40
CA GLY A 69 -11.54 -1.05 8.83
C GLY A 69 -11.59 0.36 9.42
N SER A 70 -11.64 0.43 10.75
CA SER A 70 -11.69 1.69 11.48
C SER A 70 -10.29 2.14 11.91
N ASN A 71 -10.16 3.43 12.24
CA ASN A 71 -8.95 4.06 12.78
C ASN A 71 -7.78 4.12 11.77
N PHE A 72 -6.67 4.73 12.19
CA PHE A 72 -5.48 4.87 11.36
C PHE A 72 -4.69 3.54 11.27
N PRO A 73 -4.33 3.08 10.05
CA PRO A 73 -3.40 1.98 9.87
C PRO A 73 -1.96 2.43 10.21
N ARG A 74 -1.03 1.46 10.24
CA ARG A 74 0.39 1.73 10.45
C ARG A 74 0.95 2.62 9.32
N ASN A 75 1.95 3.45 9.63
CA ASN A 75 2.67 4.29 8.65
C ASN A 75 3.49 3.48 7.63
N PHE A 76 3.65 2.18 7.82
CA PHE A 76 4.17 1.27 6.80
C PHE A 76 3.23 0.07 6.69
N ILE A 77 2.72 -0.16 5.48
CA ILE A 77 1.84 -1.27 5.13
C ILE A 77 2.55 -2.12 4.07
N PRO A 78 2.96 -3.36 4.38
CA PRO A 78 3.67 -4.22 3.45
C PRO A 78 2.87 -4.52 2.17
N SER A 79 3.57 -4.85 1.08
CA SER A 79 2.94 -5.39 -0.12
C SER A 79 2.15 -6.66 0.20
N PHE A 80 1.01 -6.87 -0.48
CA PHE A 80 0.12 -8.01 -0.30
C PHE A 80 -0.44 -8.13 1.12
N SER A 81 -0.77 -7.00 1.72
CA SER A 81 -1.43 -6.93 3.03
C SER A 81 -2.94 -6.85 2.85
N TRP A 82 -3.71 -7.52 3.71
CA TRP A 82 -5.17 -7.51 3.71
C TRP A 82 -5.68 -7.25 5.12
N GLY A 83 -6.21 -6.05 5.39
CA GLY A 83 -6.65 -5.65 6.72
C GLY A 83 -6.52 -4.15 7.00
N GLY A 84 -6.24 -3.78 8.25
CA GLY A 84 -6.15 -2.38 8.68
C GLY A 84 -5.61 -2.23 10.09
N HIS A 85 -6.16 -1.29 10.86
CA HIS A 85 -5.72 -1.02 12.24
C HIS A 85 -5.71 -2.28 13.14
N ALA A 86 -6.72 -3.13 13.00
CA ALA A 86 -6.86 -4.37 13.77
C ALA A 86 -5.82 -5.45 13.44
N GLY A 87 -5.00 -5.25 12.39
CA GLY A 87 -4.02 -6.20 11.92
C GLY A 87 -4.15 -6.46 10.42
N PHE A 88 -3.13 -7.13 9.89
CA PHE A 88 -3.06 -7.52 8.48
C PHE A 88 -2.84 -9.02 8.36
N THR A 89 -3.40 -9.58 7.30
CA THR A 89 -3.11 -10.94 6.84
C THR A 89 -2.45 -10.87 5.46
N THR A 90 -1.78 -11.95 5.04
CA THR A 90 -1.22 -12.01 3.69
C THR A 90 -2.33 -12.18 2.65
N TYR A 91 -2.39 -11.27 1.69
CA TYR A 91 -3.25 -11.36 0.52
C TYR A 91 -2.66 -12.37 -0.46
N GLN A 92 -3.31 -13.52 -0.60
CA GLN A 92 -2.81 -14.67 -1.35
C GLN A 92 -2.73 -14.38 -2.85
N MET A 93 -1.64 -14.83 -3.49
CA MET A 93 -1.38 -14.56 -4.92
C MET A 93 -2.52 -14.98 -5.84
N ARG A 94 -3.15 -16.13 -5.59
CA ARG A 94 -4.34 -16.55 -6.35
C ARG A 94 -5.42 -15.46 -6.43
N LYS A 95 -5.72 -14.80 -5.31
CA LYS A 95 -6.72 -13.72 -5.28
C LYS A 95 -6.20 -12.43 -5.94
N VAL A 96 -4.89 -12.18 -5.84
CA VAL A 96 -4.25 -11.05 -6.53
C VAL A 96 -4.40 -11.22 -8.04
N ASP A 97 -4.13 -12.40 -8.58
CA ASP A 97 -4.23 -12.71 -10.01
C ASP A 97 -5.66 -12.55 -10.52
N GLU A 98 -6.64 -13.07 -9.77
CA GLU A 98 -8.06 -12.92 -10.06
C GLU A 98 -8.45 -11.42 -10.17
N VAL A 99 -8.00 -10.59 -9.23
CA VAL A 99 -8.32 -9.16 -9.21
C VAL A 99 -7.54 -8.38 -10.27
N ALA A 100 -6.25 -8.67 -10.47
CA ALA A 100 -5.42 -8.01 -11.48
C ALA A 100 -6.00 -8.22 -12.88
N THR A 101 -6.41 -9.45 -13.19
CA THR A 101 -7.09 -9.79 -14.45
C THR A 101 -8.30 -8.90 -14.72
N VAL A 102 -9.21 -8.77 -13.74
CA VAL A 102 -10.43 -7.98 -13.90
C VAL A 102 -10.14 -6.48 -13.96
N VAL A 103 -9.22 -5.99 -13.11
CA VAL A 103 -8.87 -4.57 -13.03
C VAL A 103 -8.21 -4.09 -14.32
N MET A 104 -7.28 -4.89 -14.87
CA MET A 104 -6.58 -4.56 -16.11
C MET A 104 -7.52 -4.60 -17.32
N LYS A 105 -8.38 -5.62 -17.39
CA LYS A 105 -9.37 -5.76 -18.46
C LYS A 105 -10.31 -4.55 -18.58
N ARG A 106 -10.65 -3.88 -17.47
CA ARG A 106 -11.46 -2.64 -17.48
C ARG A 106 -10.84 -1.52 -18.30
N ARG A 107 -9.51 -1.50 -18.47
CA ARG A 107 -8.80 -0.54 -19.34
C ARG A 107 -8.32 -1.17 -20.64
N ASN A 108 -8.93 -2.29 -21.06
CA ASN A 108 -8.54 -3.07 -22.25
C ASN A 108 -7.07 -3.52 -22.23
N LEU A 109 -6.54 -3.81 -21.04
CA LEU A 109 -5.20 -4.36 -20.85
C LEU A 109 -5.30 -5.82 -20.40
N GLU A 110 -4.37 -6.65 -20.85
CA GLU A 110 -4.28 -8.06 -20.48
C GLU A 110 -3.35 -8.24 -19.28
N TYR A 111 -3.75 -9.09 -18.34
CA TYR A 111 -2.88 -9.53 -17.25
C TYR A 111 -2.04 -10.72 -17.74
N ASP A 112 -1.06 -10.41 -18.58
CA ASP A 112 -0.22 -11.38 -19.28
C ASP A 112 0.80 -12.06 -18.35
N GLU A 113 1.60 -12.97 -18.91
CA GLU A 113 2.64 -13.67 -18.15
C GLU A 113 3.70 -12.72 -17.57
N LYS A 114 3.95 -11.58 -18.20
CA LYS A 114 4.97 -10.63 -17.74
C LYS A 114 4.48 -9.93 -16.48
N GLU A 115 3.23 -9.46 -16.48
CA GLU A 115 2.59 -8.89 -15.29
C GLU A 115 2.50 -9.90 -14.14
N GLN A 116 2.15 -11.15 -14.45
CA GLN A 116 2.17 -12.24 -13.47
C GLN A 116 3.55 -12.47 -12.88
N LYS A 117 4.61 -12.49 -13.70
CA LYS A 117 6.00 -12.64 -13.23
C LYS A 117 6.43 -11.46 -12.36
N ILE A 118 6.02 -10.24 -12.68
CA ILE A 118 6.30 -9.04 -11.88
C ILE A 118 5.63 -9.15 -10.50
N LEU A 119 4.33 -9.41 -10.43
CA LEU A 119 3.62 -9.49 -9.14
C LEU A 119 4.11 -10.67 -8.29
N ASN A 120 4.37 -11.84 -8.89
CA ASN A 120 4.97 -12.97 -8.19
C ASN A 120 6.37 -12.64 -7.65
N HIS A 121 7.22 -12.00 -8.44
CA HIS A 121 8.55 -11.59 -7.99
C HIS A 121 8.46 -10.63 -6.80
N ILE A 122 7.59 -9.61 -6.86
CA ILE A 122 7.38 -8.67 -5.76
C ILE A 122 6.83 -9.41 -4.52
N PHE A 123 5.93 -10.37 -4.70
CA PHE A 123 5.39 -11.18 -3.61
C PHE A 123 6.51 -11.88 -2.85
N GLU A 124 7.41 -12.57 -3.54
CA GLU A 124 8.51 -13.31 -2.92
C GLU A 124 9.51 -12.39 -2.21
N ILE A 125 10.03 -11.35 -2.90
CA ILE A 125 11.09 -10.49 -2.33
C ILE A 125 10.60 -9.65 -1.14
N THR A 126 9.29 -9.40 -1.05
CA THR A 126 8.69 -8.63 0.06
C THR A 126 8.18 -9.49 1.21
N SER A 127 8.31 -10.82 1.13
CA SER A 127 7.77 -11.77 2.12
C SER A 127 8.24 -11.51 3.55
N LYS A 128 9.48 -11.06 3.73
CA LYS A 128 10.05 -10.70 5.04
C LYS A 128 9.26 -9.61 5.77
N PHE A 129 8.60 -8.71 5.05
CA PHE A 129 7.86 -7.59 5.64
C PHE A 129 6.44 -7.97 6.10
N ARG A 130 5.91 -9.14 5.67
CA ARG A 130 4.56 -9.59 6.02
C ARG A 130 4.50 -10.39 7.33
N LYS A 131 5.65 -10.75 7.92
CA LYS A 131 5.74 -11.51 9.16
C LYS A 131 5.73 -10.55 10.34
N GLY A 132 4.57 -10.39 10.96
CA GLY A 132 4.35 -9.64 12.20
C GLY A 132 3.27 -10.31 13.02
#